data_AF-A0A6A3BN38-F1
#
_entry.id   AF-A0A6A3BN38-F1
#
_cell.length_a   1.000
_cell.length_b   1.000
_cell.length_c   1.000
_cell.angle_alpha   90.00
_cell.angle_beta   90.00
_cell.angle_gamma   90.00
#
_symmetry.space_group_name_H-M   'P 1'
#
loop_
_entity.id
_entity.type
_entity.pdbx_description
1 polymer ?
#
loop_
_entity_poly.entity_id
_entity_poly.type
_entity_poly.pdbx_seq_one_letter_code
_entity_poly.pdbx_strand_id
1 'polypeptide(L)'
;MTWISIFSRVVEYILIILDGHENGKVSRSSIRFPITARRMDTLDDLLAPSDLISLHCALTNETVQIIDAECSPHVKPGAFLVNTGSSQLLDDCAIKQLLIDGTLAGCALDGAEGPQWMEA
;
A
#
# COMPACT_ATOMS: atom_id res chain seq x y z
N MET A 1 23.08 13.82 7.16
CA MET A 1 23.24 12.61 6.31
C MET A 1 21.85 12.24 5.84
N THR A 2 21.55 12.68 4.63
CA THR A 2 20.21 12.94 4.13
C THR A 2 19.64 11.69 3.49
N TRP A 3 18.68 11.06 4.19
CA TRP A 3 17.87 9.92 3.71
C TRP A 3 17.23 10.14 2.33
N ILE A 4 17.15 11.39 1.88
CA ILE A 4 16.66 11.84 0.57
C ILE A 4 17.44 11.25 -0.62
N SER A 5 18.73 10.90 -0.47
CA SER A 5 19.55 10.51 -1.64
C SER A 5 19.49 9.03 -2.02
N ILE A 6 19.10 8.12 -1.13
CA ILE A 6 19.07 6.67 -1.42
C ILE A 6 17.85 6.29 -2.27
N PHE A 7 16.76 7.04 -2.17
CA PHE A 7 15.52 6.80 -2.93
C PHE A 7 15.54 7.37 -4.36
N SER A 8 16.63 7.99 -4.80
CA SER A 8 16.68 8.64 -6.12
C SER A 8 16.92 7.67 -7.30
N ARG A 9 17.08 6.36 -7.06
CA ARG A 9 17.39 5.37 -8.13
C ARG A 9 16.56 4.09 -8.10
N VAL A 10 15.57 3.98 -7.22
CA VAL A 10 14.67 2.83 -7.22
C VAL A 10 13.32 3.28 -7.78
N VAL A 11 13.12 2.92 -9.04
CA VAL A 11 11.88 2.57 -9.75
C VAL A 11 10.56 2.87 -9.02
N GLU A 12 9.77 3.79 -9.60
CA GLU A 12 8.31 3.93 -9.49
C GLU A 12 7.64 3.47 -8.18
N TYR A 13 7.84 4.26 -7.11
CA TYR A 13 7.10 4.08 -5.86
C TYR A 13 5.71 4.72 -5.93
N ILE A 14 4.64 3.92 -5.90
CA ILE A 14 3.29 4.44 -5.80
C ILE A 14 2.86 4.53 -4.33
N LEU A 15 2.56 5.77 -3.92
CA LEU A 15 2.07 6.17 -2.61
C LEU A 15 0.53 6.24 -2.65
N ILE A 16 -0.18 5.44 -1.85
CA ILE A 16 -1.63 5.56 -1.70
C ILE A 16 -1.94 6.55 -0.57
N ILE A 17 -2.47 7.73 -0.91
CA ILE A 17 -3.18 8.61 0.04
C ILE A 17 -4.66 8.62 -0.37
N LEU A 18 -5.51 8.00 0.44
CA LEU A 18 -6.96 8.19 0.36
C LEU A 18 -7.34 9.17 1.46
N ASP A 19 -7.59 10.43 1.06
CA ASP A 19 -8.21 11.42 1.94
C ASP A 19 -9.59 10.91 2.32
N GLY A 20 -9.78 10.61 3.61
CA GLY A 20 -11.08 10.22 4.15
C GLY A 20 -12.11 11.32 3.92
N HIS A 21 -13.24 10.98 3.30
CA HIS A 21 -14.38 11.89 3.25
C HIS A 21 -15.05 11.94 4.64
N GLU A 22 -14.49 12.74 5.54
CA GLU A 22 -15.13 13.10 6.80
C GLU A 22 -15.73 14.51 6.69
N ASN A 23 -17.04 14.58 6.96
CA ASN A 23 -17.91 15.75 6.86
C ASN A 23 -17.22 17.08 7.21
N GLY A 24 -16.82 17.85 6.19
CA GLY A 24 -16.87 19.30 6.22
C GLY A 24 -15.61 20.09 6.60
N LYS A 25 -14.44 19.49 6.87
CA LYS A 25 -13.18 20.25 7.01
C LYS A 25 -11.96 19.50 6.48
N VAL A 26 -11.78 19.54 5.15
CA VAL A 26 -10.51 19.14 4.52
C VAL A 26 -9.47 20.22 4.83
N SER A 27 -8.67 20.03 5.88
CA SER A 27 -7.43 20.78 6.05
C SER A 27 -6.43 20.28 5.02
N ARG A 28 -6.49 20.83 3.80
CA ARG A 28 -5.53 20.53 2.73
C ARG A 28 -4.12 20.85 3.21
N SER A 29 -3.41 19.85 3.72
CA SER A 29 -1.97 19.90 3.81
C SER A 29 -1.47 20.12 2.38
N SER A 30 -0.70 21.18 2.16
CA SER A 30 -0.19 21.57 0.84
C SER A 30 0.93 20.63 0.39
N ILE A 31 0.62 19.34 0.28
CA ILE A 31 1.56 18.33 -0.18
C ILE A 31 1.76 18.57 -1.68
N ARG A 32 2.98 18.94 -2.06
CA ARG A 32 3.39 19.04 -3.46
C ARG A 32 4.04 17.72 -3.86
N PHE A 33 3.34 16.97 -4.70
CA PHE A 33 3.91 15.81 -5.35
C PHE A 33 4.91 16.23 -6.44
N PRO A 34 5.93 15.40 -6.73
CA PRO A 34 6.80 15.62 -7.88
C PRO A 34 5.99 15.60 -9.18
N ILE A 35 6.46 16.32 -10.21
CA ILE A 35 5.77 16.40 -11.51
C ILE A 35 5.59 15.05 -12.21
N THR A 36 6.38 14.05 -11.82
CA THR A 36 6.31 12.67 -12.32
C THR A 36 5.25 11.83 -11.61
N ALA A 37 4.68 12.31 -10.50
CA ALA A 37 3.62 11.59 -9.80
C ALA A 37 2.36 11.58 -10.66
N ARG A 38 1.78 10.39 -10.81
CA ARG A 38 0.54 10.19 -11.53
C ARG A 38 -0.53 9.69 -10.56
N ARG A 39 -1.69 10.35 -10.57
CA ARG A 39 -2.89 9.85 -9.90
C ARG A 39 -3.51 8.76 -10.76
N MET A 40 -3.87 7.65 -10.13
CA MET A 40 -4.67 6.58 -10.74
C MET A 40 -6.12 6.72 -10.29
N ASP A 41 -7.06 6.28 -11.13
CA ASP A 41 -8.50 6.39 -10.85
C ASP A 41 -9.04 5.18 -10.09
N THR A 42 -8.39 4.01 -10.22
CA THR A 42 -8.74 2.79 -9.51
C THR A 42 -7.52 2.21 -8.77
N LEU A 43 -7.79 1.33 -7.80
CA LEU A 43 -6.75 0.57 -7.13
C LEU A 43 -6.05 -0.41 -8.08
N ASP A 44 -6.80 -1.05 -8.98
CA ASP A 44 -6.23 -2.03 -9.91
C ASP A 44 -5.24 -1.38 -10.89
N ASP A 45 -5.56 -0.18 -11.40
CA ASP A 45 -4.67 0.63 -12.24
C ASP A 45 -3.38 1.03 -11.51
N LEU A 46 -3.42 1.06 -10.18
CA LEU A 46 -2.30 1.35 -9.31
C LEU A 46 -1.48 0.09 -9.04
N LEU A 47 -2.11 -1.04 -8.74
CA LEU A 47 -1.44 -2.30 -8.41
C LEU A 47 -0.68 -2.88 -9.63
N ALA A 48 -1.27 -2.80 -10.82
CA ALA A 48 -0.73 -3.42 -12.03
C ALA A 48 0.70 -2.96 -12.40
N PRO A 49 1.03 -1.65 -12.37
CA PRO A 49 2.40 -1.20 -12.63
C PRO A 49 3.32 -1.21 -11.39
N SER A 50 2.79 -1.39 -10.18
CA SER A 50 3.55 -1.17 -8.95
C SER A 50 4.60 -2.26 -8.67
N ASP A 51 5.87 -1.86 -8.60
CA ASP A 51 6.94 -2.72 -8.05
C ASP A 51 7.00 -2.68 -6.51
N LEU A 52 6.61 -1.54 -5.93
CA LEU A 52 6.42 -1.39 -4.49
C LEU A 52 5.09 -0.68 -4.24
N ILE A 53 4.26 -1.32 -3.43
CA ILE A 53 2.98 -0.82 -2.95
C ILE A 53 3.18 -0.35 -1.51
N SER A 54 2.96 0.93 -1.24
CA SER A 54 3.04 1.49 0.12
C SER A 54 1.71 2.09 0.56
N LEU A 55 1.11 1.53 1.60
CA LEU A 55 -0.20 1.95 2.12
C LEU A 55 -0.05 3.10 3.12
N HIS A 56 -0.67 4.24 2.80
CA HIS A 56 -0.72 5.43 3.66
C HIS A 56 -2.13 6.05 3.68
N CYS A 57 -3.15 5.20 3.85
CA CYS A 57 -4.54 5.64 4.00
C CYS A 57 -5.04 5.44 5.45
N ALA A 58 -6.04 6.24 5.82
CA ALA A 58 -6.77 6.02 7.06
C ALA A 58 -7.66 4.78 6.94
N LEU A 59 -7.86 4.08 8.06
CA LEU A 59 -8.83 3.00 8.14
C LEU A 59 -10.24 3.59 8.17
N THR A 60 -11.05 3.18 7.21
CA THR A 60 -12.45 3.58 7.03
C THR A 60 -13.24 2.35 6.56
N ASN A 61 -14.57 2.46 6.50
CA ASN A 61 -15.41 1.40 5.95
C ASN A 61 -15.12 1.09 4.46
N GLU A 62 -14.50 2.03 3.73
CA GLU A 62 -14.14 1.85 2.31
C GLU A 62 -12.74 1.27 2.14
N THR A 63 -11.87 1.37 3.15
CA THR A 63 -10.46 0.96 3.08
C THR A 63 -10.13 -0.26 3.93
N VAL A 64 -11.08 -0.74 4.73
CA VAL A 64 -10.96 -2.04 5.42
C VAL A 64 -10.77 -3.15 4.38
N GLN A 65 -9.74 -3.97 4.58
CA GLN A 65 -9.33 -5.03 3.66
C GLN A 65 -9.19 -4.55 2.20
N ILE A 66 -8.67 -3.33 1.99
CA ILE A 66 -8.44 -2.80 0.64
C ILE A 66 -7.45 -3.63 -0.17
N ILE A 67 -6.53 -4.34 0.49
CA ILE A 67 -5.72 -5.39 -0.14
C ILE A 67 -6.29 -6.75 0.28
N ASP A 68 -7.09 -7.34 -0.60
CA ASP A 68 -7.78 -8.62 -0.42
C ASP A 68 -7.38 -9.64 -1.50
N ALA A 69 -8.12 -10.76 -1.55
CA ALA A 69 -7.88 -11.81 -2.54
C ALA A 69 -8.18 -11.38 -3.98
N GLU A 70 -9.09 -10.41 -4.19
CA GLU A 70 -9.47 -9.91 -5.51
C GLU A 70 -8.38 -9.00 -6.11
N CYS A 71 -7.49 -8.47 -5.26
CA CYS A 71 -6.31 -7.72 -5.69
C CYS A 71 -5.25 -8.60 -6.38
N SER A 72 -5.20 -9.90 -6.08
CA SER A 72 -4.18 -10.84 -6.55
C SER A 72 -3.88 -10.77 -8.06
N PRO A 73 -4.86 -10.84 -8.98
CA PRO A 73 -4.61 -10.77 -10.42
C PRO A 73 -4.04 -9.42 -10.90
N HIS A 74 -4.19 -8.36 -10.09
CA HIS A 74 -3.73 -7.01 -10.42
C HIS A 74 -2.37 -6.69 -9.81
N VAL A 75 -1.86 -7.50 -8.87
CA VAL A 75 -0.53 -7.28 -8.30
C VAL A 75 0.53 -7.77 -9.27
N LYS A 76 1.49 -6.90 -9.57
CA LYS A 76 2.67 -7.25 -10.38
C LYS A 76 3.45 -8.39 -9.69
N PRO A 77 3.74 -9.51 -10.39
CA PRO A 77 4.55 -10.58 -9.82
C PRO A 77 5.94 -10.08 -9.38
N GLY A 78 6.33 -10.40 -8.16
CA GLY A 78 7.57 -9.95 -7.55
C GLY A 78 7.49 -8.56 -6.90
N ALA A 79 6.30 -7.97 -6.77
CA ALA A 79 6.11 -6.71 -6.08
C ALA A 79 6.37 -6.84 -4.57
N PHE A 80 6.66 -5.71 -3.93
CA PHE A 80 6.80 -5.61 -2.48
C PHE A 80 5.62 -4.82 -1.90
N LEU A 81 5.15 -5.22 -0.72
CA LEU A 81 4.09 -4.52 0.01
C LEU A 81 4.64 -3.91 1.31
N VAL A 82 4.32 -2.64 1.57
CA VAL A 82 4.65 -1.95 2.81
C VAL A 82 3.37 -1.37 3.40
N ASN A 83 3.06 -1.72 4.65
CA ASN A 83 1.97 -1.13 5.39
C ASN A 83 2.48 -0.62 6.74
N THR A 84 2.42 0.69 6.96
CA THR A 84 2.70 1.32 8.26
C THR A 84 1.45 1.94 8.89
N GLY A 85 0.27 1.58 8.37
CA GLY A 85 -1.02 2.01 8.86
C GLY A 85 -1.68 0.96 9.75
N SER A 86 -3.00 0.84 9.64
CA SER A 86 -3.72 -0.22 10.36
C SER A 86 -3.52 -1.58 9.67
N SER A 87 -3.37 -2.65 10.45
CA SER A 87 -3.37 -4.02 9.94
C SER A 87 -4.70 -4.40 9.28
N GLN A 88 -5.81 -3.76 9.68
CA GLN A 88 -7.15 -4.00 9.11
C GLN A 88 -7.32 -3.52 7.66
N LEU A 89 -6.32 -2.84 7.09
CA LEU A 89 -6.27 -2.53 5.66
C LEU A 89 -5.97 -3.78 4.81
N LEU A 90 -5.46 -4.84 5.43
CA LEU A 90 -5.00 -6.05 4.77
C LEU A 90 -5.88 -7.24 5.15
N ASP A 91 -6.19 -8.09 4.17
CA ASP A 91 -6.65 -9.44 4.46
C ASP A 91 -5.43 -10.35 4.68
N ASP A 92 -5.21 -10.77 5.94
CA ASP A 92 -4.12 -11.65 6.34
C ASP A 92 -4.02 -12.93 5.50
N CYS A 93 -5.16 -13.53 5.13
CA CYS A 93 -5.19 -14.74 4.31
C CYS A 93 -4.74 -14.46 2.88
N ALA A 94 -5.18 -13.33 2.31
CA ALA A 94 -4.78 -12.91 0.98
C ALA A 94 -3.29 -12.60 0.92
N ILE A 95 -2.77 -11.80 1.86
CA ILE A 95 -1.34 -11.47 1.92
C ILE A 95 -0.48 -12.71 2.08
N LYS A 96 -0.87 -13.62 2.98
CA LYS A 96 -0.18 -14.90 3.15
C LYS A 96 -0.14 -15.69 1.84
N GLN A 97 -1.26 -15.76 1.12
CA GLN A 97 -1.33 -16.49 -0.15
C GLN A 97 -0.43 -15.86 -1.22
N LEU A 98 -0.45 -14.52 -1.34
CA LEU A 98 0.40 -13.78 -2.28
C LEU A 98 1.91 -13.95 -2.01
N LEU A 99 2.29 -14.14 -0.74
CA LEU A 99 3.67 -14.45 -0.38
C LEU A 99 4.03 -15.90 -0.70
N ILE A 100 3.11 -16.85 -0.46
CA ILE A 100 3.32 -18.28 -0.73
C ILE A 100 3.44 -18.54 -2.23
N ASP A 101 2.59 -17.93 -3.05
CA ASP A 101 2.62 -18.11 -4.51
C ASP A 101 3.69 -17.26 -5.22
N GLY A 102 4.36 -16.36 -4.48
CA GLY A 102 5.44 -15.52 -4.98
C GLY A 102 4.98 -14.31 -5.79
N THR A 103 3.68 -14.01 -5.81
CA THR A 103 3.15 -12.75 -6.38
C THR A 103 3.74 -11.56 -5.64
N LEU A 104 3.80 -11.62 -4.30
CA LEU A 104 4.61 -10.72 -3.49
C LEU A 104 5.97 -11.35 -3.21
N ALA A 105 7.04 -10.63 -3.55
CA ALA A 105 8.40 -11.00 -3.19
C ALA A 105 8.68 -10.82 -1.68
N GLY A 106 7.87 -9.99 -1.01
CA GLY A 106 7.92 -9.77 0.43
C GLY A 106 6.96 -8.69 0.89
N CYS A 107 6.72 -8.65 2.20
CA CYS A 107 5.96 -7.58 2.84
C CYS A 107 6.66 -7.04 4.08
N ALA A 108 6.50 -5.74 4.35
CA ALA A 108 6.90 -5.10 5.60
C ALA A 108 5.66 -4.49 6.26
N LEU A 109 5.36 -4.94 7.47
CA LEU A 109 4.14 -4.60 8.19
C LEU A 109 4.52 -3.99 9.55
N ASP A 110 4.04 -2.78 9.81
CA ASP A 110 4.22 -2.05 11.07
C ASP A 110 2.83 -1.86 11.71
N GLY A 111 2.52 -2.76 12.66
CA GLY A 111 1.25 -2.82 13.38
C GLY A 111 1.44 -3.51 14.72
N ALA A 112 0.75 -3.04 15.77
CA ALA A 112 0.87 -3.57 17.13
C ALA A 112 0.42 -5.04 17.24
N GLU A 113 -0.54 -5.43 16.39
CA GLU A 113 -0.95 -6.81 16.20
C GLU A 113 -0.41 -7.23 14.83
N GLY A 114 0.73 -7.94 14.84
CA GLY A 114 1.28 -8.55 13.64
C GLY A 114 0.28 -9.57 13.06
N PRO A 115 0.46 -9.99 11.79
CA PRO A 115 -0.44 -10.96 11.22
C PRO A 115 -0.43 -12.25 12.04
N GLN A 116 -1.61 -12.83 12.25
CA GLN A 116 -1.76 -14.01 13.10
C GLN A 116 -0.95 -15.23 12.62
N TRP A 117 -0.57 -15.23 11.34
CA TRP A 117 0.26 -16.27 10.74
C TRP A 117 1.78 -16.11 11.00
N MET A 118 2.23 -15.00 11.57
CA MET A 118 3.64 -14.79 11.95
C MET A 118 3.99 -15.34 13.34
N GLU A 119 3.00 -15.68 14.17
CA GLU A 119 3.20 -16.21 15.52
C GLU A 119 3.36 -17.75 15.59
N ALA A 120 3.58 -18.41 14.45
CA ALA A 120 3.70 -19.88 14.35
C ALA A 120 5.15 -20.40 14.44
#